data_AF-A0A1T4M3B6-F1
#
_entry.id   AF-A0A1T4M3B6-F1
#
_cell.length_a   1.000
_cell.length_b   1.000
_cell.length_c   1.000
_cell.angle_alpha   90.00
_cell.angle_beta   90.00
_cell.angle_gamma   90.00
#
_symmetry.space_group_name_H-M   'P 1'
#
loop_
_entity.id
_entity.type
_entity.pdbx_description
1 polymer ?
#
loop_
_entity_poly.entity_id
_entity_poly.type
_entity_poly.pdbx_seq_one_letter_code
_entity_poly.pdbx_strand_id
1 'polypeptide(L)'
;MSGEKGHNTLDYTNKNTLDFVEKLYQEYLPIFAEQERKIFHIGGDEFYVLPEKSNVEFVNFMNQLNRFLNKKGFTTRIWNDGFTKADLSSFDKNLEVTYWSLTGIADKDDVSEKSLRSKEYKATAQEISNAGFRLLNFNAYYNYLVPSEKVLSDEALHYTINDLLTHWEIDEFELNTNEKLNSLDNVVGSAVSIWGEEAKEFSDSEIFEQTKRVVSAFLEK
;
A
#
# COMPACT_ATOMS: atom_id res chain seq x y z
N MET A 1 17.68 2.22 19.18
CA MET A 1 18.45 2.27 17.92
C MET A 1 17.43 2.62 16.85
N SER A 2 17.48 3.84 16.31
CA SER A 2 16.74 4.16 15.09
C SER A 2 17.36 3.33 13.96
N GLY A 3 16.59 2.46 13.34
CA GLY A 3 16.92 1.80 12.10
C GLY A 3 17.39 2.81 11.07
N GLU A 4 18.32 2.38 10.24
CA GLU A 4 18.89 3.21 9.20
C GLU A 4 17.78 3.61 8.22
N LYS A 5 17.57 4.93 8.07
CA LYS A 5 16.65 5.46 7.05
C LYS A 5 17.24 5.15 5.68
N GLY A 6 16.41 4.75 4.72
CA GLY A 6 16.87 4.52 3.35
C GLY A 6 17.55 5.77 2.76
N HIS A 7 18.54 5.57 1.88
CA HIS A 7 19.30 6.67 1.25
C HIS A 7 18.46 7.60 0.35
N ASN A 8 17.18 7.29 0.14
CA ASN A 8 16.25 8.02 -0.73
C ASN A 8 15.03 8.58 0.02
N THR A 9 15.10 8.69 1.35
CA THR A 9 13.96 9.12 2.19
C THR A 9 14.10 10.59 2.60
N LEU A 10 13.04 11.39 2.44
CA LEU A 10 12.98 12.73 3.02
C LEU A 10 13.10 12.66 4.55
N ASP A 11 13.83 13.60 5.16
CA ASP A 11 13.91 13.66 6.61
C ASP A 11 12.61 14.24 7.21
N TYR A 12 11.65 13.37 7.48
CA TYR A 12 10.36 13.74 8.11
C TYR A 12 10.48 14.28 9.55
N THR A 13 11.67 14.23 10.17
CA THR A 13 11.92 14.88 11.47
C THR A 13 12.31 16.35 11.33
N ASN A 14 12.69 16.78 10.13
CA ASN A 14 12.99 18.16 9.84
C ASN A 14 11.70 18.93 9.56
N LYS A 15 11.43 19.97 10.35
CA LYS A 15 10.25 20.84 10.19
C LYS A 15 10.09 21.42 8.78
N ASN A 16 11.20 21.69 8.08
CA ASN A 16 11.16 22.27 6.74
C ASN A 16 10.69 21.25 5.69
N THR A 17 10.78 19.94 5.99
CA THR A 17 10.30 18.87 5.11
C THR A 17 8.79 18.91 5.00
N LEU A 18 8.07 19.14 6.11
CA LEU A 18 6.61 19.26 6.08
C LEU A 18 6.18 20.43 5.20
N ASP A 19 6.77 21.61 5.40
CA ASP A 19 6.47 22.80 4.59
C ASP A 19 6.75 22.57 3.10
N PHE A 20 7.83 21.85 2.78
CA PHE A 20 8.17 21.51 1.41
C PHE A 20 7.14 20.56 0.78
N VAL A 21 6.78 19.47 1.47
CA VAL A 21 5.81 18.48 0.97
C VAL A 21 4.42 19.09 0.86
N GLU A 22 3.98 19.90 1.83
CA GLU A 22 2.70 20.59 1.77
C GLU A 22 2.61 21.55 0.57
N LYS A 23 3.68 22.30 0.27
CA LYS A 23 3.75 23.15 -0.93
C LYS A 23 3.67 22.33 -2.20
N LEU A 24 4.41 21.22 -2.28
CA LEU A 24 4.36 20.32 -3.43
C LEU A 24 2.93 19.78 -3.61
N TYR A 25 2.30 19.26 -2.57
CA TYR A 25 0.91 18.80 -2.66
C TYR A 25 -0.02 19.92 -3.11
N GLN A 26 0.12 21.13 -2.57
CA GLN A 26 -0.69 22.28 -2.93
C GLN A 26 -0.65 22.61 -4.43
N GLU A 27 0.47 22.36 -5.12
CA GLU A 27 0.59 22.54 -6.57
C GLU A 27 -0.27 21.54 -7.36
N TYR A 28 -0.44 20.31 -6.86
CA TYR A 28 -1.17 19.24 -7.55
C TYR A 28 -2.66 19.19 -7.22
N LEU A 29 -3.08 19.60 -6.01
CA LEU A 29 -4.48 19.50 -5.58
C LEU A 29 -5.49 20.15 -6.54
N PRO A 30 -5.22 21.30 -7.19
CA PRO A 30 -6.14 21.89 -8.17
C PRO A 30 -6.46 20.98 -9.36
N ILE A 31 -5.54 20.09 -9.77
CA ILE A 31 -5.74 19.16 -10.89
C ILE A 31 -6.88 18.17 -10.60
N PHE A 32 -7.05 17.82 -9.32
CA PHE A 32 -8.03 16.83 -8.86
C PHE A 32 -9.26 17.47 -8.19
N ALA A 33 -9.39 18.79 -8.23
CA ALA A 33 -10.39 19.53 -7.46
C ALA A 33 -11.84 19.28 -7.92
N GLU A 34 -12.06 18.81 -9.15
CA GLU A 34 -13.38 18.51 -9.71
C GLU A 34 -13.73 17.01 -9.69
N GLN A 35 -12.87 16.17 -9.09
CA GLN A 35 -13.20 14.76 -8.92
C GLN A 35 -14.33 14.59 -7.90
N GLU A 36 -15.30 13.74 -8.23
CA GLU A 36 -16.42 13.39 -7.34
C GLU A 36 -15.92 12.85 -5.99
N ARG A 37 -14.88 12.00 -6.04
CA ARG A 37 -14.17 11.51 -4.86
C ARG A 37 -12.77 12.10 -4.82
N LYS A 38 -12.55 13.05 -3.90
CA LYS A 38 -11.25 13.66 -3.64
C LYS A 38 -10.42 12.78 -2.72
N ILE A 39 -9.61 11.92 -3.32
CA ILE A 39 -8.69 11.03 -2.61
C ILE A 39 -7.27 11.43 -2.96
N PHE A 40 -6.41 11.56 -1.96
CA PHE A 40 -4.99 11.84 -2.14
C PHE A 40 -4.17 10.78 -1.41
N HIS A 41 -3.31 10.06 -2.14
CA HIS A 41 -2.43 9.04 -1.56
C HIS A 41 -1.09 9.68 -1.18
N ILE A 42 -0.65 9.55 0.08
CA ILE A 42 0.58 10.19 0.58
C ILE A 42 1.81 9.26 0.58
N GLY A 43 1.66 8.04 0.05
CA GLY A 43 2.74 7.05 -0.02
C GLY A 43 2.96 6.41 1.35
N GLY A 44 4.19 6.48 1.87
CA GLY A 44 4.54 5.99 3.21
C GLY A 44 5.07 4.55 3.26
N ASP A 45 5.45 4.01 2.10
CA ASP A 45 6.05 2.70 1.90
C ASP A 45 7.59 2.73 1.95
N GLU A 46 8.20 1.56 2.22
CA GLU A 46 9.63 1.25 2.04
C GLU A 46 10.68 2.25 2.59
N PHE A 47 10.32 3.06 3.58
CA PHE A 47 11.17 4.15 4.09
C PHE A 47 12.25 3.71 5.09
N TYR A 48 12.19 2.46 5.56
CA TYR A 48 13.14 1.84 6.46
C TYR A 48 13.89 0.68 5.83
N VAL A 49 15.17 0.53 6.18
CA VAL A 49 15.93 -0.68 5.87
C VAL A 49 15.39 -1.88 6.68
N LEU A 50 15.03 -1.67 7.95
CA LEU A 50 14.45 -2.68 8.83
C LEU A 50 13.26 -2.11 9.61
N PRO A 51 12.17 -2.89 9.83
CA PRO A 51 11.05 -2.46 10.66
C PRO A 51 11.49 -2.11 12.08
N GLU A 52 10.88 -1.05 12.61
CA GLU A 52 11.02 -0.63 14.01
C GLU A 52 9.73 -0.91 14.78
N LYS A 53 9.86 -1.11 16.09
CA LYS A 53 8.70 -1.33 16.98
C LYS A 53 7.74 -0.16 17.01
N SER A 54 8.25 1.06 16.92
CA SER A 54 7.48 2.31 16.97
C SER A 54 8.24 3.43 16.26
N ASN A 55 7.52 4.32 15.60
CA ASN A 55 8.04 5.56 15.02
C ASN A 55 7.04 6.70 15.15
N VAL A 56 7.05 7.34 16.32
CA VAL A 56 6.18 8.48 16.63
C VAL A 56 6.38 9.66 15.67
N GLU A 57 7.59 9.89 15.17
CA GLU A 57 7.85 11.02 14.27
C GLU A 57 7.23 10.80 12.89
N PHE A 58 7.26 9.57 12.37
CA PHE A 58 6.53 9.23 11.14
C PHE A 58 5.02 9.39 11.33
N VAL A 59 4.48 8.88 12.44
CA VAL A 59 3.05 9.04 12.76
C VAL A 59 2.66 10.52 12.80
N ASN A 60 3.46 11.35 13.48
CA ASN A 60 3.23 12.79 13.56
C ASN A 60 3.29 13.46 12.18
N PHE A 61 4.25 13.07 11.34
CA PHE A 61 4.38 13.60 9.98
C PHE A 61 3.18 13.24 9.11
N MET A 62 2.79 11.96 9.09
CA MET A 62 1.64 11.48 8.30
C MET A 62 0.32 12.07 8.78
N ASN A 63 0.13 12.21 10.08
CA ASN A 63 -1.03 12.89 10.66
C ASN A 63 -1.10 14.38 10.28
N GLN A 64 0.04 15.08 10.21
CA GLN A 64 0.09 16.47 9.76
C GLN A 64 -0.31 16.60 8.29
N LEU A 65 0.23 15.75 7.42
CA LEU A 65 -0.18 15.68 6.00
C LEU A 65 -1.66 15.36 5.85
N ASN A 66 -2.18 14.39 6.62
CA ASN A 66 -3.59 14.04 6.63
C ASN A 66 -4.47 15.25 6.96
N ARG A 67 -4.19 15.95 8.05
CA ARG A 67 -4.94 17.15 8.45
C ARG A 67 -4.84 18.26 7.42
N PHE A 68 -3.67 18.44 6.78
CA PHE A 68 -3.49 19.41 5.70
C PHE A 68 -4.40 19.13 4.49
N LEU A 69 -4.49 17.86 4.09
CA LEU A 69 -5.32 17.39 2.96
C LEU A 69 -6.81 17.42 3.31
N ASN A 70 -7.20 16.99 4.51
CA ASN A 70 -8.60 17.02 4.94
C ASN A 70 -9.15 18.45 4.99
N LYS A 71 -8.35 19.44 5.41
CA LYS A 71 -8.72 20.87 5.36
C LYS A 71 -9.04 21.36 3.93
N LYS A 72 -8.57 20.65 2.90
CA LYS A 72 -8.83 20.93 1.48
C LYS A 72 -9.90 20.01 0.88
N GLY A 73 -10.58 19.23 1.73
CA GLY A 73 -11.66 18.34 1.33
C GLY A 73 -11.21 17.01 0.74
N PHE A 74 -9.93 16.63 0.91
CA PHE A 74 -9.41 15.33 0.44
C PHE A 74 -9.43 14.30 1.57
N THR A 75 -9.86 13.08 1.25
CA THR A 75 -9.61 11.88 2.04
C THR A 75 -8.20 11.38 1.76
N THR A 76 -7.46 11.05 2.81
CA THR A 76 -6.06 10.65 2.69
C THR A 76 -5.93 9.13 2.68
N ARG A 77 -5.14 8.60 1.73
CA ARG A 77 -4.70 7.19 1.70
C ARG A 77 -3.22 7.06 1.98
N ILE A 78 -2.82 5.96 2.61
CA ILE A 78 -1.44 5.68 2.98
C ILE A 78 -1.17 4.17 2.92
N TRP A 79 0.04 3.78 2.51
CA TRP A 79 0.50 2.39 2.58
C TRP A 79 0.66 1.91 4.02
N ASN A 80 0.52 0.60 4.25
CA ASN A 80 0.52 0.01 5.59
C ASN A 80 1.92 -0.10 6.25
N ASP A 81 3.02 0.14 5.54
CA ASP A 81 4.39 -0.14 6.01
C ASP A 81 4.76 0.51 7.34
N GLY A 82 4.28 1.72 7.58
CA GLY A 82 4.54 2.47 8.81
C GLY A 82 3.58 2.16 9.97
N PHE A 83 2.56 1.33 9.76
CA PHE A 83 1.60 0.95 10.80
C PHE A 83 2.21 -0.14 11.67
N THR A 84 2.75 0.26 12.81
CA THR A 84 3.22 -0.67 13.85
C THR A 84 2.12 -0.98 14.86
N LYS A 85 2.16 -2.15 15.49
CA LYS A 85 1.24 -2.52 16.57
C LYS A 85 1.26 -1.50 17.72
N ALA A 86 2.42 -0.90 17.99
CA ALA A 86 2.61 0.06 19.08
C ALA A 86 2.01 1.44 18.78
N ASP A 87 1.92 1.83 17.50
CA ASP A 87 1.53 3.19 17.10
C ASP A 87 0.10 3.29 16.56
N LEU A 88 -0.64 2.18 16.41
CA LEU A 88 -1.99 2.17 15.83
C LEU A 88 -2.95 3.19 16.49
N SER A 89 -2.83 3.42 17.79
CA SER A 89 -3.67 4.38 18.53
C SER A 89 -3.30 5.84 18.28
N SER A 90 -2.10 6.11 17.76
CA SER A 90 -1.55 7.45 17.56
C SER A 90 -1.85 8.02 16.17
N PHE A 91 -2.22 7.20 15.19
CA PHE A 91 -2.64 7.64 13.86
C PHE A 91 -4.05 8.24 13.85
N ASP A 92 -4.26 9.27 13.03
CA ASP A 92 -5.57 9.86 12.77
C ASP A 92 -6.52 8.82 12.13
N LYS A 93 -7.64 8.48 12.80
CA LYS A 93 -8.52 7.36 12.42
C LYS A 93 -9.29 7.53 11.10
N ASN A 94 -9.27 8.73 10.53
CA ASN A 94 -9.90 8.99 9.23
C ASN A 94 -8.98 8.70 8.03
N LEU A 95 -7.73 8.28 8.26
CA LEU A 95 -6.87 7.70 7.24
C LEU A 95 -7.51 6.43 6.65
N GLU A 96 -7.46 6.28 5.33
CA GLU A 96 -7.68 5.01 4.64
C GLU A 96 -6.33 4.30 4.44
N VAL A 97 -6.22 3.05 4.83
CA VAL A 97 -4.99 2.26 4.70
C VAL A 97 -5.07 1.38 3.45
N THR A 98 -4.14 1.57 2.52
CA THR A 98 -3.90 0.66 1.39
C THR A 98 -2.92 -0.42 1.87
N TYR A 99 -3.42 -1.64 2.03
CA TYR A 99 -2.65 -2.72 2.63
C TYR A 99 -2.18 -3.70 1.55
N TRP A 100 -0.87 -3.82 1.36
CA TRP A 100 -0.28 -4.67 0.31
C TRP A 100 0.41 -5.92 0.85
N SER A 101 1.17 -5.80 1.94
CA SER A 101 1.80 -6.92 2.65
C SER A 101 2.36 -6.51 4.02
N LEU A 102 2.41 -7.47 4.94
CA LEU A 102 3.09 -7.36 6.22
C LEU A 102 4.62 -7.37 6.05
N THR A 103 5.13 -8.31 5.26
CA THR A 103 6.57 -8.58 5.10
C THR A 103 7.19 -7.98 3.83
N GLY A 104 6.36 -7.39 2.97
CA GLY A 104 6.68 -7.17 1.56
C GLY A 104 6.58 -8.49 0.77
N ILE A 105 6.97 -8.48 -0.50
CA ILE A 105 6.93 -9.65 -1.41
C ILE A 105 7.91 -10.79 -1.06
N ALA A 106 8.37 -10.87 0.19
CA ALA A 106 9.12 -12.02 0.67
C ALA A 106 8.23 -13.26 0.71
N ASP A 107 8.83 -14.45 0.55
CA ASP A 107 8.12 -15.71 0.73
C ASP A 107 7.52 -15.79 2.15
N LYS A 108 6.35 -16.43 2.30
CA LYS A 108 5.71 -16.63 3.61
C LYS A 108 6.64 -17.30 4.63
N ASP A 109 7.52 -18.18 4.16
CA ASP A 109 8.50 -18.93 4.94
C ASP A 109 9.85 -18.18 5.05
N ASP A 110 9.92 -16.92 4.61
CA ASP A 110 11.11 -16.09 4.78
C ASP A 110 11.39 -15.84 6.27
N VAL A 111 12.63 -16.16 6.64
CA VAL A 111 13.21 -16.03 7.99
C VAL A 111 14.31 -14.96 8.03
N SER A 112 14.41 -14.11 7.01
CA SER A 112 15.26 -12.93 7.04
C SER A 112 14.95 -12.05 8.26
N GLU A 113 15.94 -11.29 8.73
CA GLU A 113 15.74 -10.36 9.84
C GLU A 113 14.62 -9.35 9.55
N LYS A 114 14.49 -8.90 8.29
CA LYS A 114 13.42 -8.01 7.84
C LYS A 114 12.05 -8.66 8.00
N SER A 115 11.88 -9.91 7.55
CA SER A 115 10.61 -10.65 7.67
C SER A 115 10.26 -10.91 9.14
N LEU A 116 11.22 -11.37 9.95
CA LEU A 116 11.00 -11.63 11.37
C LEU A 116 10.60 -10.36 12.13
N ARG A 117 11.30 -9.23 11.91
CA ARG A 117 10.94 -7.95 12.53
C ARG A 117 9.62 -7.39 12.02
N SER A 118 9.27 -7.63 10.75
CA SER A 118 7.98 -7.22 10.19
C SER A 118 6.84 -7.94 10.91
N LYS A 119 6.94 -9.27 11.04
CA LYS A 119 5.98 -10.11 11.78
C LYS A 119 5.88 -9.70 13.25
N GLU A 120 7.00 -9.30 13.86
CA GLU A 120 7.05 -8.84 15.25
C GLU A 120 6.36 -7.47 15.44
N TYR A 121 6.70 -6.48 14.62
CA TYR A 121 6.39 -5.06 14.89
C TYR A 121 5.27 -4.44 14.05
N LYS A 122 5.17 -4.79 12.76
CA LYS A 122 4.13 -4.23 11.87
C LYS A 122 2.76 -4.81 12.24
N ALA A 123 1.71 -4.01 12.08
CA ALA A 123 0.35 -4.44 12.34
C ALA A 123 -0.22 -5.22 11.15
N THR A 124 -0.92 -6.32 11.43
CA THR A 124 -1.65 -7.07 10.40
C THR A 124 -2.88 -6.29 9.92
N ALA A 125 -3.43 -6.67 8.76
CA ALA A 125 -4.70 -6.11 8.29
C ALA A 125 -5.83 -6.25 9.33
N GLN A 126 -5.87 -7.38 10.06
CA GLN A 126 -6.84 -7.60 11.13
C GLN A 126 -6.64 -6.65 12.31
N GLU A 127 -5.40 -6.41 12.74
CA GLU A 127 -5.09 -5.46 13.82
C GLU A 127 -5.42 -4.02 13.42
N ILE A 128 -5.13 -3.64 12.17
CA ILE A 128 -5.49 -2.32 11.60
C ILE A 128 -7.01 -2.16 11.54
N SER A 129 -7.74 -3.19 11.07
CA SER A 129 -9.21 -3.20 11.05
C SER A 129 -9.79 -3.06 12.46
N ASN A 130 -9.29 -3.85 13.42
CA ASN A 130 -9.71 -3.81 14.83
C ASN A 130 -9.44 -2.44 15.48
N ALA A 131 -8.41 -1.74 15.03
CA ALA A 131 -8.09 -0.39 15.47
C ALA A 131 -8.99 0.70 14.85
N GLY A 132 -9.98 0.33 14.04
CA GLY A 132 -11.01 1.20 13.48
C GLY A 132 -10.63 1.92 12.19
N PHE A 133 -9.59 1.49 11.49
CA PHE A 133 -9.22 2.05 10.19
C PHE A 133 -10.02 1.44 9.06
N ARG A 134 -10.27 2.24 8.03
CA ARG A 134 -10.80 1.75 6.75
C ARG A 134 -9.66 1.20 5.90
N LEU A 135 -9.87 0.04 5.29
CA LEU A 135 -8.86 -0.73 4.59
C LEU A 135 -9.20 -0.87 3.10
N LEU A 136 -8.17 -0.83 2.27
CA LEU A 136 -8.23 -1.29 0.89
C LEU A 136 -7.29 -2.46 0.71
N ASN A 137 -7.80 -3.53 0.09
CA ASN A 137 -7.03 -4.72 -0.18
C ASN A 137 -6.18 -4.54 -1.45
N PHE A 138 -4.87 -4.40 -1.26
CA PHE A 138 -3.85 -4.29 -2.29
C PHE A 138 -2.95 -5.53 -2.31
N ASN A 139 -3.47 -6.71 -1.88
CA ASN A 139 -2.72 -7.96 -1.75
C ASN A 139 -1.67 -8.15 -2.86
N ALA A 140 -0.40 -8.09 -2.48
CA ALA A 140 0.71 -8.05 -3.42
C ALA A 140 0.94 -9.36 -4.19
N TYR A 141 0.36 -10.48 -3.74
CA TYR A 141 0.49 -11.75 -4.45
C TYR A 141 -0.48 -11.83 -5.64
N TYR A 142 -1.75 -11.49 -5.39
CA TYR A 142 -2.81 -11.63 -6.39
C TYR A 142 -3.03 -10.38 -7.24
N ASN A 143 -2.79 -9.20 -6.67
CA ASN A 143 -3.22 -7.93 -7.26
C ASN A 143 -2.05 -7.08 -7.78
N TYR A 144 -0.80 -7.55 -7.69
CA TYR A 144 0.35 -6.83 -8.27
C TYR A 144 0.79 -7.47 -9.58
N LEU A 145 1.07 -6.61 -10.56
CA LEU A 145 1.71 -6.99 -11.82
C LEU A 145 2.94 -6.12 -12.00
N VAL A 146 4.09 -6.74 -12.25
CA VAL A 146 5.30 -6.04 -12.68
C VAL A 146 5.55 -6.48 -14.12
N PRO A 147 5.10 -5.71 -15.13
CA PRO A 147 5.23 -6.10 -16.52
C PRO A 147 6.68 -6.39 -16.91
N SER A 148 6.91 -7.59 -17.41
CA SER A 148 8.17 -8.08 -17.94
C SER A 148 7.88 -9.17 -18.99
N GLU A 149 8.87 -9.59 -19.78
CA GLU A 149 8.68 -10.68 -20.76
C GLU A 149 8.12 -11.96 -20.12
N LYS A 150 8.52 -12.24 -18.88
CA LYS A 150 8.04 -13.40 -18.12
C LYS A 150 6.58 -13.22 -17.73
N VAL A 151 6.21 -12.07 -17.14
CA VAL A 151 4.88 -11.80 -16.60
C VAL A 151 3.84 -11.60 -17.70
N LEU A 152 4.21 -10.96 -18.80
CA LEU A 152 3.29 -10.66 -19.91
C LEU A 152 3.19 -11.78 -20.95
N SER A 153 3.82 -12.93 -20.72
CA SER A 153 3.62 -14.11 -21.58
C SER A 153 2.19 -14.65 -21.42
N ASP A 154 1.61 -15.20 -22.49
CA ASP A 154 0.25 -15.74 -22.47
C ASP A 154 0.05 -16.83 -21.40
N GLU A 155 1.06 -17.68 -21.20
CA GLU A 155 1.05 -18.74 -20.19
C GLU A 155 1.02 -18.15 -18.77
N ALA A 156 1.89 -17.18 -18.48
CA ALA A 156 1.92 -16.53 -17.17
C ALA A 156 0.62 -15.78 -16.87
N LEU A 157 0.10 -15.01 -17.83
CA LEU A 157 -1.17 -14.31 -17.67
C LEU A 157 -2.34 -15.27 -17.45
N HIS A 158 -2.38 -16.39 -18.19
CA HIS A 158 -3.40 -17.42 -17.99
C HIS A 158 -3.33 -18.01 -16.58
N TYR A 159 -2.12 -18.30 -16.09
CA TYR A 159 -1.92 -18.77 -14.72
C TYR A 159 -2.37 -17.72 -13.69
N THR A 160 -1.88 -16.47 -13.79
CA THR A 160 -2.24 -15.38 -12.88
C THR A 160 -3.74 -15.15 -12.82
N ILE A 161 -4.43 -15.14 -13.96
CA ILE A 161 -5.89 -14.97 -14.03
C ILE A 161 -6.61 -16.14 -13.35
N ASN A 162 -6.23 -17.38 -13.66
CA ASN A 162 -6.89 -18.54 -13.05
C ASN A 162 -6.65 -18.61 -11.54
N ASP A 163 -5.44 -18.28 -11.09
CA ASP A 163 -5.06 -18.31 -9.69
C ASP A 163 -5.83 -17.25 -8.89
N LEU A 164 -5.91 -16.02 -9.41
CA LEU A 164 -6.76 -14.95 -8.88
C LEU A 164 -8.23 -15.37 -8.81
N LEU A 165 -8.79 -15.89 -9.91
CA LEU A 165 -10.20 -16.27 -9.99
C LEU A 165 -10.56 -17.43 -9.06
N THR A 166 -9.62 -18.33 -8.80
CA THR A 166 -9.86 -19.55 -8.02
C THR A 166 -9.62 -19.34 -6.52
N HIS A 167 -8.63 -18.53 -6.17
CA HIS A 167 -8.09 -18.54 -4.81
C HIS A 167 -8.22 -17.24 -4.04
N TRP A 168 -8.27 -16.08 -4.72
CA TRP A 168 -8.33 -14.82 -4.00
C TRP A 168 -9.77 -14.37 -3.72
N GLU A 169 -9.99 -13.79 -2.55
CA GLU A 169 -11.23 -13.12 -2.17
C GLU A 169 -10.90 -11.80 -1.47
N ILE A 170 -11.87 -10.87 -1.42
CA ILE A 170 -11.63 -9.51 -0.89
C ILE A 170 -11.21 -9.50 0.60
N ASP A 171 -11.49 -10.57 1.35
CA ASP A 171 -11.06 -10.74 2.75
C ASP A 171 -9.61 -11.23 2.92
N GLU A 172 -8.90 -11.57 1.84
CA GLU A 172 -7.52 -12.08 1.86
C GLU A 172 -6.50 -10.97 1.60
N PHE A 173 -5.95 -10.41 2.68
CA PHE A 173 -5.05 -9.26 2.64
C PHE A 173 -3.57 -9.62 2.58
N GLU A 174 -3.16 -10.75 3.16
CA GLU A 174 -1.74 -11.11 3.31
C GLU A 174 -1.34 -12.21 2.32
N LEU A 175 -0.79 -11.78 1.18
CA LEU A 175 -0.20 -12.65 0.15
C LEU A 175 -1.09 -13.88 -0.15
N ASN A 176 -0.51 -15.07 -0.33
CA ASN A 176 -1.22 -16.34 -0.50
C ASN A 176 -1.26 -17.18 0.79
N THR A 177 -1.40 -16.53 1.94
CA THR A 177 -1.42 -17.23 3.25
C THR A 177 -2.73 -17.95 3.55
N ASN A 178 -3.81 -17.62 2.84
CA ASN A 178 -5.21 -17.99 3.15
C ASN A 178 -5.72 -17.38 4.47
N GLU A 179 -4.99 -16.42 5.06
CA GLU A 179 -5.48 -15.67 6.23
C GLU A 179 -6.57 -14.69 5.77
N LYS A 180 -7.76 -14.83 6.36
CA LYS A 180 -8.93 -14.01 6.06
C LYS A 180 -9.22 -13.03 7.18
N LEU A 181 -9.70 -11.84 6.83
CA LEU A 181 -10.31 -10.93 7.80
C LEU A 181 -11.57 -11.55 8.41
N ASN A 182 -11.75 -11.35 9.71
CA ASN A 182 -12.92 -11.83 10.44
C ASN A 182 -14.21 -11.07 10.09
N SER A 183 -14.10 -9.85 9.55
CA SER A 183 -15.23 -9.03 9.10
C SER A 183 -14.75 -8.07 8.00
N LEU A 184 -15.66 -7.78 7.06
CA LEU A 184 -15.49 -6.83 5.96
C LEU A 184 -16.03 -5.42 6.27
N ASP A 185 -16.55 -5.17 7.47
CA ASP A 185 -17.23 -3.90 7.81
C ASP A 185 -16.36 -2.65 7.55
N ASN A 186 -15.05 -2.79 7.72
CA ASN A 186 -14.08 -1.71 7.51
C ASN A 186 -13.38 -1.75 6.14
N VAL A 187 -13.68 -2.74 5.29
CA VAL A 187 -13.08 -2.88 3.96
C VAL A 187 -13.86 -2.01 2.97
N VAL A 188 -13.18 -1.04 2.38
CA VAL A 188 -13.79 -0.03 1.48
C VAL A 188 -13.42 -0.22 0.00
N GLY A 189 -12.71 -1.30 -0.32
CA GLY A 189 -12.41 -1.71 -1.68
C GLY A 189 -11.10 -2.49 -1.81
N SER A 190 -10.68 -2.64 -3.04
CA SER A 190 -9.46 -3.33 -3.46
C SER A 190 -8.94 -2.67 -4.74
N ALA A 191 -7.70 -2.97 -5.14
CA ALA A 191 -7.16 -2.51 -6.42
C ALA A 191 -6.08 -3.44 -6.96
N VAL A 192 -5.99 -3.53 -8.28
CA VAL A 192 -4.81 -4.03 -9.00
C VAL A 192 -3.77 -2.92 -9.10
N SER A 193 -2.50 -3.25 -8.85
CA SER A 193 -1.35 -2.35 -8.99
C SER A 193 -0.44 -2.85 -10.11
N ILE A 194 -0.15 -1.99 -11.08
CA ILE A 194 0.78 -2.27 -12.18
C ILE A 194 2.06 -1.46 -11.93
N TRP A 195 3.15 -2.13 -11.61
CA TRP A 195 4.43 -1.53 -11.22
C TRP A 195 5.45 -1.57 -12.37
N GLY A 196 6.20 -0.48 -12.56
CA GLY A 196 6.94 -0.22 -13.80
C GLY A 196 8.42 -0.63 -13.80
N GLU A 197 8.93 -1.29 -12.77
CA GLU A 197 10.37 -1.51 -12.56
C GLU A 197 11.02 -2.30 -13.68
N GLU A 198 10.30 -3.28 -14.24
CA GLU A 198 10.78 -4.16 -15.33
C GLU A 198 10.13 -3.86 -16.69
N ALA A 199 9.31 -2.81 -16.77
CA ALA A 199 8.42 -2.57 -17.91
C ALA A 199 9.09 -1.84 -19.11
N LYS A 200 10.39 -1.51 -19.00
CA LYS A 200 11.11 -0.64 -19.94
C LYS A 200 11.12 -1.11 -21.41
N GLU A 201 10.93 -2.40 -21.65
CA GLU A 201 10.93 -2.99 -23.00
C GLU A 201 9.54 -2.97 -23.64
N PHE A 202 8.51 -2.54 -22.92
CA PHE A 202 7.11 -2.48 -23.36
C PHE A 202 6.63 -1.04 -23.49
N SER A 203 5.83 -0.78 -24.51
CA SER A 203 5.07 0.46 -24.62
C SER A 203 3.86 0.47 -23.68
N ASP A 204 3.37 1.67 -23.35
CA ASP A 204 2.14 1.84 -22.56
C ASP A 204 0.94 1.07 -23.15
N SER A 205 0.85 1.02 -24.48
CA SER A 205 -0.21 0.29 -25.18
C SER A 205 -0.08 -1.22 -25.01
N GLU A 206 1.14 -1.77 -25.03
CA GLU A 206 1.37 -3.20 -24.80
C GLU A 206 1.06 -3.57 -23.36
N ILE A 207 1.49 -2.74 -22.40
CA ILE A 207 1.17 -2.92 -20.98
C ILE A 207 -0.35 -2.91 -20.79
N PHE A 208 -1.05 -1.92 -21.33
CA PHE A 208 -2.51 -1.83 -21.24
C PHE A 208 -3.21 -3.06 -21.83
N GLU A 209 -2.86 -3.43 -23.06
CA GLU A 209 -3.52 -4.52 -23.78
C GLU A 209 -3.33 -5.88 -23.10
N GLN A 210 -2.17 -6.10 -22.46
CA GLN A 210 -1.91 -7.34 -21.74
C GLN A 210 -2.54 -7.35 -20.35
N THR A 211 -2.35 -6.27 -19.58
CA THR A 211 -2.81 -6.19 -18.18
C THR A 211 -4.34 -6.04 -18.06
N LYS A 212 -5.03 -5.53 -19.09
CA LYS A 212 -6.52 -5.44 -19.07
C LYS A 212 -7.20 -6.78 -18.85
N ARG A 213 -6.56 -7.90 -19.23
CA ARG A 213 -7.10 -9.26 -19.02
C ARG A 213 -7.15 -9.59 -17.52
N VAL A 214 -6.08 -9.27 -16.79
CA VAL A 214 -6.01 -9.44 -15.33
C VAL A 214 -6.95 -8.47 -14.64
N VAL A 215 -6.99 -7.20 -15.06
CA VAL A 215 -7.93 -6.20 -14.51
C VAL A 215 -9.38 -6.63 -14.73
N SER A 216 -9.71 -7.21 -15.89
CA SER A 216 -11.08 -7.70 -16.15
C SER A 216 -11.43 -8.86 -15.22
N ALA A 217 -10.53 -9.83 -15.04
CA ALA A 217 -10.73 -10.94 -14.12
C ALA A 217 -10.86 -10.49 -12.66
N PHE A 218 -10.07 -9.50 -12.25
CA PHE A 218 -10.17 -8.89 -10.92
C PHE A 218 -11.54 -8.23 -10.68
N LEU A 219 -12.12 -7.57 -11.69
CA LEU A 219 -13.43 -6.93 -11.57
C LEU A 219 -14.60 -7.94 -11.49
N GLU A 220 -14.35 -9.24 -11.67
CA GLU A 220 -15.32 -10.30 -11.41
C GLU A 220 -15.38 -10.74 -9.93
N LYS A 221 -14.43 -10.28 -9.11
CA LYS A 221 -14.30 -10.59 -7.67
C LYS A 221 -14.95 -9.57 -6.75
#